data_AF-A0A7S2DGQ1-F1
#
_entry.id   AF-A0A7S2DGQ1-F1
#
_cell.length_a   1.000
_cell.length_b   1.000
_cell.length_c   1.000
_cell.angle_alpha   90.00
_cell.angle_beta   90.00
_cell.angle_gamma   90.00
#
_symmetry.space_group_name_H-M   'P 1'
#
loop_
_entity.id
_entity.type
_entity.pdbx_description
1 polymer ?
#
loop_
_entity_poly.entity_id
_entity_poly.type
_entity_poly.pdbx_seq_one_letter_code
_entity_poly.pdbx_strand_id
1 'polypeptide(L)'
;GRQIAPRVLTTESRSETTSSMSTGSANEKLSPLIVSVLDCLWNAVVGNEKSESKIIAVGGMDAILNLLEVSPLLMRHQIIGLVADLCANRRVVPHVKAWRSNRSMLRAIEVLMHMFEDEEVRLGYKRPSGVISDLWEPLRKHEPLNTPSKKEDKGAAVPTGVAFQRLSSALKQSATHREEMELRRKIGKQDLRAKVTVVVSCLVEEVSSGAGVSTATTHAPDPLLVPALLMAQHYIQFRAGQNWMQVRNELQNDGVKPIAADSVFLETKLEAVFNDARMVKSKQMELHEVVTNKSTLKEEQFFDTVLVQRDMEAKLESRATANKPKSLQQRKEEKAAKKKMLAASSVSSAIERDNAMTIESRSTHE
;
A
#
# COMPACT_ATOMS: atom_id res chain seq x y z
N GLY A 1 26.53 36.99 14.48
CA GLY A 1 25.22 36.58 15.01
C GLY A 1 24.21 36.47 13.90
N ARG A 2 23.87 35.23 13.51
CA ARG A 2 22.57 34.79 12.97
C ARG A 2 22.66 33.27 12.85
N GLN A 3 22.17 32.58 13.89
CA GLN A 3 21.96 31.13 13.86
C GLN A 3 20.90 30.83 12.79
N ILE A 4 21.25 29.99 11.83
CA ILE A 4 20.30 29.37 10.91
C ILE A 4 20.05 27.98 11.47
N ALA A 5 18.87 27.77 12.05
CA ALA A 5 18.44 26.49 12.59
C ALA A 5 18.26 25.45 11.46
N PRO A 6 18.57 24.16 11.70
CA PRO A 6 18.30 23.12 10.74
C PRO A 6 16.79 22.89 10.65
N ARG A 7 16.25 23.01 9.43
CA ARG A 7 14.86 22.77 9.07
C ARG A 7 14.61 21.27 9.14
N VAL A 8 13.84 20.83 10.14
CA VAL A 8 13.31 19.47 10.24
C VAL A 8 12.48 19.20 8.99
N LEU A 9 13.00 18.33 8.11
CA LEU A 9 12.24 17.78 6.99
C LEU A 9 11.32 16.70 7.56
N THR A 10 10.04 17.07 7.72
CA THR A 10 8.95 16.13 7.90
C THR A 10 8.93 15.16 6.72
N THR A 11 9.05 13.88 7.02
CA THR A 11 8.92 12.76 6.09
C THR A 11 7.46 12.59 5.65
N GLU A 12 6.96 13.52 4.86
CA GLU A 12 5.76 13.35 4.04
C GLU A 12 6.18 13.35 2.58
N SER A 13 6.62 12.19 2.10
CA SER A 13 6.73 11.90 0.67
C SER A 13 6.45 10.43 0.41
N ARG A 14 5.19 10.05 0.65
CA ARG A 14 4.59 8.90 -0.02
C ARG A 14 4.47 9.30 -1.48
N SER A 15 5.47 8.97 -2.28
CA SER A 15 5.49 9.22 -3.71
C SER A 15 4.26 8.58 -4.38
N GLU A 16 3.47 9.47 -4.97
CA GLU A 16 2.29 9.25 -5.77
C GLU A 16 2.67 8.61 -7.11
N THR A 17 2.97 7.31 -7.15
CA THR A 17 3.11 6.57 -8.42
C THR A 17 2.51 5.16 -8.37
N THR A 18 1.60 4.90 -7.42
CA THR A 18 0.65 3.80 -7.61
C THR A 18 -0.51 4.35 -8.44
N SER A 19 -0.67 3.83 -9.66
CA SER A 19 -1.87 4.02 -10.46
C SER A 19 -3.05 3.54 -9.62
N SER A 20 -3.66 4.43 -8.84
CA SER A 20 -4.77 4.05 -7.97
C SER A 20 -5.88 3.57 -8.90
N MET A 21 -6.26 2.30 -8.74
CA MET A 21 -7.50 1.82 -9.30
C MET A 21 -8.56 2.82 -8.85
N SER A 22 -9.36 3.32 -9.80
CA SER A 22 -10.45 4.25 -9.51
C SER A 22 -11.15 3.77 -8.24
N THR A 23 -11.05 4.53 -7.17
CA THR A 23 -11.76 4.25 -5.91
C THR A 23 -13.21 4.63 -6.17
N GLY A 24 -13.86 3.79 -7.00
CA GLY A 24 -15.17 4.06 -7.56
C GLY A 24 -16.14 4.32 -6.43
N SER A 25 -16.65 5.55 -6.38
CA SER A 25 -17.63 5.95 -5.38
C SER A 25 -18.86 5.07 -5.50
N ALA A 26 -19.46 4.66 -4.38
CA ALA A 26 -20.72 3.93 -4.38
C ALA A 26 -21.87 4.70 -5.07
N ASN A 27 -21.67 5.99 -5.33
CA ASN A 27 -22.59 6.88 -6.03
C ASN A 27 -22.34 6.99 -7.55
N GLU A 28 -21.38 6.26 -8.10
CA GLU A 28 -21.14 6.28 -9.55
C GLU A 28 -22.32 5.64 -10.32
N LYS A 29 -22.58 6.14 -11.53
CA LYS A 29 -23.71 5.69 -12.35
C LYS A 29 -23.49 4.25 -12.78
N LEU A 30 -24.29 3.33 -12.24
CA LEU A 30 -24.39 1.96 -12.73
C LEU A 30 -25.00 1.99 -14.14
N SER A 31 -24.38 1.32 -15.10
CA SER A 31 -24.99 1.08 -16.40
C SER A 31 -25.94 -0.12 -16.29
N PRO A 32 -27.27 0.07 -16.42
CA PRO A 32 -28.24 -1.03 -16.28
C PRO A 32 -28.00 -2.15 -17.27
N LEU A 33 -27.49 -1.81 -18.47
CA LEU A 33 -27.10 -2.77 -19.49
C LEU A 33 -26.03 -3.74 -18.98
N ILE A 34 -24.95 -3.25 -18.37
CA ILE A 34 -23.86 -4.12 -17.90
C ILE A 34 -24.36 -5.03 -16.78
N VAL A 35 -25.16 -4.49 -15.85
CA VAL A 35 -25.76 -5.29 -14.78
C VAL A 35 -26.65 -6.41 -15.36
N SER A 36 -27.48 -6.09 -16.35
CA SER A 36 -28.34 -7.10 -17.00
C SER A 36 -27.55 -8.17 -17.75
N VAL A 37 -26.42 -7.80 -18.38
CA VAL A 37 -25.54 -8.75 -19.05
C VAL A 37 -24.87 -9.65 -18.02
N LEU A 38 -24.35 -9.10 -16.92
CA LEU A 38 -23.75 -9.88 -15.84
C LEU A 38 -24.75 -10.85 -15.21
N ASP A 39 -25.99 -10.42 -14.98
CA ASP A 39 -27.07 -11.27 -14.48
C ASP A 39 -27.43 -12.39 -15.46
N CYS A 40 -27.49 -12.09 -16.76
CA CYS A 40 -27.68 -13.10 -17.80
C CYS A 40 -26.52 -14.11 -17.82
N LEU A 41 -25.27 -13.65 -17.72
CA LEU A 41 -24.11 -14.54 -17.65
C LEU A 41 -24.17 -15.42 -16.41
N TRP A 42 -24.55 -14.87 -15.27
CA TRP A 42 -24.69 -15.63 -14.03
C TRP A 42 -25.72 -16.75 -14.16
N ASN A 43 -26.90 -16.45 -14.72
CA ASN A 43 -27.98 -17.42 -14.78
C ASN A 43 -27.87 -18.40 -15.97
N ALA A 44 -27.25 -18.00 -17.08
CA ALA A 44 -27.23 -18.79 -18.32
C ALA A 44 -25.90 -19.52 -18.57
N VAL A 45 -24.79 -19.03 -18.02
CA VAL A 45 -23.45 -19.58 -18.28
C VAL A 45 -22.94 -20.39 -17.10
N VAL A 46 -22.98 -19.81 -15.90
CA VAL A 46 -22.43 -20.45 -14.69
C VAL A 46 -23.13 -21.77 -14.41
N GLY A 47 -22.34 -22.82 -14.17
CA GLY A 47 -22.85 -24.16 -13.87
C GLY A 47 -23.15 -25.02 -15.10
N ASN A 48 -23.03 -24.47 -16.32
CA ASN A 48 -23.15 -25.24 -17.55
C ASN A 48 -21.81 -25.36 -18.27
N GLU A 49 -21.22 -26.55 -18.24
CA GLU A 49 -19.89 -26.84 -18.80
C GLU A 49 -19.75 -26.42 -20.28
N LYS A 50 -20.80 -26.59 -21.09
CA LYS A 50 -20.77 -26.22 -22.52
C LYS A 50 -20.77 -24.70 -22.70
N SER A 51 -21.57 -23.99 -21.91
CA SER A 51 -21.64 -22.53 -21.96
C SER A 51 -20.35 -21.90 -21.45
N GLU A 52 -19.79 -22.42 -20.36
CA GLU A 52 -18.50 -21.97 -19.83
C GLU A 52 -17.37 -22.24 -20.82
N SER A 53 -17.35 -23.40 -21.48
CA SER A 53 -16.35 -23.67 -22.52
C SER A 53 -16.45 -22.68 -23.68
N LYS A 54 -17.66 -22.24 -24.05
CA LYS A 54 -17.86 -21.19 -25.07
C LYS A 54 -17.40 -19.81 -24.58
N ILE A 55 -17.63 -19.45 -23.32
CA ILE A 55 -17.18 -18.14 -22.81
C ILE A 55 -15.66 -18.05 -22.81
N ILE A 56 -14.98 -19.16 -22.51
CA ILE A 56 -13.53 -19.28 -22.60
C ILE A 56 -13.07 -19.11 -24.06
N ALA A 57 -13.68 -19.85 -25.00
CA ALA A 57 -13.29 -19.83 -26.41
C ALA A 57 -13.43 -18.45 -27.08
N VAL A 58 -14.37 -17.62 -26.62
CA VAL A 58 -14.61 -16.27 -27.14
C VAL A 58 -13.73 -15.21 -26.44
N GLY A 59 -12.91 -15.60 -25.44
CA GLY A 59 -12.16 -14.64 -24.63
C GLY A 59 -13.05 -13.81 -23.69
N GLY A 60 -14.23 -14.33 -23.36
CA GLY A 60 -15.19 -13.63 -22.48
C GLY A 60 -14.67 -13.48 -21.05
N MET A 61 -13.82 -14.40 -20.58
CA MET A 61 -13.17 -14.27 -19.28
C MET A 61 -12.29 -13.01 -19.20
N ASP A 62 -11.51 -12.74 -20.24
CA ASP A 62 -10.64 -11.56 -20.31
C ASP A 62 -11.45 -10.27 -20.32
N ALA A 63 -12.60 -10.26 -21.02
CA ALA A 63 -13.52 -9.14 -21.03
C ALA A 63 -14.13 -8.87 -19.64
N ILE A 64 -14.50 -9.92 -18.90
CA ILE A 64 -15.02 -9.81 -17.52
C ILE A 64 -13.95 -9.25 -16.58
N LEU A 65 -12.68 -9.67 -16.71
CA LEU A 65 -11.58 -9.15 -15.90
C LEU A 65 -11.23 -7.70 -16.24
N ASN A 66 -11.24 -7.33 -17.52
CA ASN A 66 -11.09 -5.94 -17.94
C ASN A 66 -12.22 -5.06 -17.37
N LEU A 67 -13.45 -5.58 -17.35
CA LEU A 67 -14.58 -4.90 -16.74
C LEU A 67 -14.42 -4.75 -15.22
N LEU A 68 -13.88 -5.76 -14.52
CA LEU A 68 -13.62 -5.72 -13.08
C LEU A 68 -12.74 -4.52 -12.69
N GLU A 69 -11.69 -4.25 -13.45
CA GLU A 69 -10.74 -3.17 -13.16
C GLU A 69 -11.36 -1.78 -13.32
N VAL A 70 -12.20 -1.57 -14.33
CA VAL A 70 -12.82 -0.27 -14.65
C VAL A 70 -14.05 0.01 -13.78
N SER A 71 -14.69 -1.03 -13.27
CA SER A 71 -16.01 -0.92 -12.63
C SER A 71 -15.99 -0.25 -11.25
N PRO A 72 -17.07 0.48 -10.87
CA PRO A 72 -17.24 1.02 -9.52
C PRO A 72 -17.47 -0.09 -8.48
N LEU A 73 -17.31 0.24 -7.19
CA LEU A 73 -17.36 -0.72 -6.08
C LEU A 73 -18.59 -1.66 -6.10
N LEU A 74 -19.78 -1.11 -6.37
CA LEU A 74 -21.02 -1.90 -6.42
C LEU A 74 -21.01 -2.95 -7.54
N MET A 75 -20.46 -2.60 -8.70
CA MET A 75 -20.32 -3.52 -9.82
C MET A 75 -19.21 -4.54 -9.56
N ARG A 76 -18.11 -4.13 -8.92
CA ARG A 76 -17.03 -5.05 -8.52
C ARG A 76 -17.55 -6.22 -7.68
N HIS A 77 -18.52 -5.99 -6.79
CA HIS A 77 -19.15 -7.05 -5.99
C HIS A 77 -19.87 -8.11 -6.82
N GLN A 78 -20.52 -7.70 -7.92
CA GLN A 78 -21.21 -8.62 -8.83
C GLN A 78 -20.20 -9.33 -9.72
N ILE A 79 -19.28 -8.58 -10.31
CA ILE A 79 -18.29 -9.13 -11.23
C ILE A 79 -17.39 -10.14 -10.51
N ILE A 80 -16.87 -9.83 -9.32
CA ILE A 80 -16.01 -10.78 -8.60
C ILE A 80 -16.77 -12.04 -8.18
N GLY A 81 -18.07 -11.93 -7.90
CA GLY A 81 -18.90 -13.09 -7.57
C GLY A 81 -19.09 -13.98 -8.78
N LEU A 82 -19.38 -13.40 -9.94
CA LEU A 82 -19.41 -14.13 -11.22
C LEU A 82 -18.07 -14.81 -11.51
N VAL A 83 -16.95 -14.11 -11.31
CA VAL A 83 -15.61 -14.67 -11.48
C VAL A 83 -15.35 -15.82 -10.49
N ALA A 84 -15.76 -15.68 -9.23
CA ALA A 84 -15.62 -16.73 -8.23
C ALA A 84 -16.37 -18.00 -8.63
N ASP A 85 -17.62 -17.85 -9.10
CA ASP A 85 -18.42 -18.99 -9.53
C ASP A 85 -17.88 -19.62 -10.83
N LEU A 86 -17.39 -18.81 -11.79
CA LEU A 86 -16.72 -19.33 -12.99
C LEU A 86 -15.40 -20.05 -12.68
N CYS A 87 -14.66 -19.59 -11.66
CA CYS A 87 -13.43 -20.23 -11.20
C CYS A 87 -13.68 -21.60 -10.55
N ALA A 88 -14.93 -21.95 -10.21
CA ALA A 88 -15.27 -23.32 -9.83
C ALA A 88 -14.97 -24.32 -10.97
N ASN A 89 -15.03 -23.86 -12.23
CA ASN A 89 -14.54 -24.62 -13.37
C ASN A 89 -13.02 -24.45 -13.53
N ARG A 90 -12.29 -25.54 -13.31
CA ARG A 90 -10.81 -25.58 -13.42
C ARG A 90 -10.27 -25.16 -14.78
N ARG A 91 -11.06 -25.23 -15.86
CA ARG A 91 -10.65 -24.78 -17.20
C ARG A 91 -10.52 -23.26 -17.31
N VAL A 92 -11.23 -22.51 -16.47
CA VAL A 92 -11.19 -21.04 -16.44
C VAL A 92 -9.92 -20.54 -15.76
N VAL A 93 -9.44 -21.24 -14.74
CA VAL A 93 -8.30 -20.84 -13.90
C VAL A 93 -7.02 -20.48 -14.70
N PRO A 94 -6.57 -21.28 -15.69
CA PRO A 94 -5.41 -20.91 -16.52
C PRO A 94 -5.58 -19.59 -17.27
N HIS A 95 -6.81 -19.29 -17.74
CA HIS A 95 -7.11 -18.05 -18.45
C HIS A 95 -7.01 -16.85 -17.51
N VAL A 96 -7.52 -16.97 -16.28
CA VAL A 96 -7.38 -15.93 -15.25
C VAL A 96 -5.90 -15.71 -14.86
N LYS A 97 -5.10 -16.77 -14.77
CA LYS A 97 -3.65 -16.67 -14.49
C LYS A 97 -2.87 -15.99 -15.64
N ALA A 98 -3.24 -16.31 -16.88
CA ALA A 98 -2.62 -15.76 -18.08
C ALA A 98 -3.01 -14.30 -18.34
N TRP A 99 -4.18 -13.87 -17.85
CA TRP A 99 -4.70 -12.53 -18.06
C TRP A 99 -3.75 -11.43 -17.56
N ARG A 100 -3.69 -10.36 -18.34
CA ARG A 100 -3.03 -9.10 -18.02
C ARG A 100 -3.97 -7.96 -18.34
N SER A 101 -4.01 -6.97 -17.47
CA SER A 101 -4.76 -5.76 -17.73
C SER A 101 -4.22 -5.04 -18.97
N ASN A 102 -5.12 -4.63 -19.85
CA ASN A 102 -4.77 -3.75 -20.97
C ASN A 102 -4.42 -2.33 -20.52
N ARG A 103 -4.81 -1.93 -19.30
CA ARG A 103 -4.63 -0.57 -18.78
C ARG A 103 -3.42 -0.45 -17.86
N SER A 104 -3.34 -1.34 -16.88
CA SER A 104 -2.31 -1.29 -15.83
C SER A 104 -1.18 -2.30 -16.07
N MET A 105 -1.32 -3.20 -17.05
CA MET A 105 -0.40 -4.33 -17.28
C MET A 105 -0.24 -5.27 -16.07
N LEU A 106 -1.08 -5.09 -15.05
CA LEU A 106 -1.12 -5.91 -13.85
C LEU A 106 -1.76 -7.26 -14.14
N ARG A 107 -1.38 -8.23 -13.32
CA ARG A 107 -1.93 -9.58 -13.31
C ARG A 107 -3.26 -9.60 -12.58
N ALA A 108 -4.07 -10.62 -12.86
CA ALA A 108 -5.32 -10.82 -12.14
C ALA A 108 -5.09 -10.86 -10.61
N ILE A 109 -4.07 -11.57 -10.15
CA ILE A 109 -3.75 -11.66 -8.71
C ILE A 109 -3.37 -10.31 -8.11
N GLU A 110 -2.64 -9.45 -8.83
CA GLU A 110 -2.22 -8.14 -8.35
C GLU A 110 -3.42 -7.18 -8.26
N VAL A 111 -4.28 -7.19 -9.27
CA VAL A 111 -5.55 -6.44 -9.26
C VAL A 111 -6.43 -6.87 -8.08
N LEU A 112 -6.54 -8.18 -7.83
CA LEU A 112 -7.28 -8.72 -6.69
C LEU A 112 -6.68 -8.27 -5.35
N MET A 113 -5.35 -8.21 -5.23
CA MET A 113 -4.70 -7.76 -3.99
C MET A 113 -4.88 -6.27 -3.76
N HIS A 114 -4.78 -5.43 -4.80
CA HIS A 114 -5.12 -4.02 -4.69
C HIS A 114 -6.58 -3.82 -4.27
N MET A 115 -7.51 -4.58 -4.85
CA MET A 115 -8.91 -4.54 -4.44
C MET A 115 -9.11 -4.99 -2.98
N PHE A 116 -8.34 -5.97 -2.51
CA PHE A 116 -8.38 -6.41 -1.12
C PHE A 116 -7.90 -5.30 -0.17
N GLU A 117 -6.77 -4.65 -0.49
CA GLU A 117 -6.23 -3.53 0.31
C GLU A 117 -7.15 -2.30 0.31
N ASP A 118 -7.71 -1.94 -0.85
CA ASP A 118 -8.68 -0.84 -0.97
C ASP A 118 -9.90 -1.10 -0.08
N GLU A 119 -10.38 -2.34 -0.07
CA GLU A 119 -11.51 -2.76 0.75
C GLU A 119 -11.18 -2.71 2.26
N GLU A 120 -9.93 -2.99 2.61
CA GLU A 120 -9.46 -2.88 3.99
C GLU A 120 -9.40 -1.45 4.47
N VAL A 121 -8.83 -0.55 3.66
CA VAL A 121 -8.83 0.88 3.93
C VAL A 121 -10.26 1.38 4.08
N ARG A 122 -11.17 0.96 3.19
CA ARG A 122 -12.59 1.34 3.22
C ARG A 122 -13.31 0.88 4.49
N LEU A 123 -13.03 -0.33 4.96
CA LEU A 123 -13.64 -0.91 6.16
C LEU A 123 -12.95 -0.47 7.46
N GLY A 124 -11.88 0.35 7.38
CA GLY A 124 -11.15 0.87 8.54
C GLY A 124 -10.09 -0.08 9.10
N TYR A 125 -9.66 -1.06 8.32
CA TYR A 125 -8.50 -1.89 8.63
C TYR A 125 -7.24 -1.16 8.16
N LYS A 126 -6.38 -0.75 9.10
CA LYS A 126 -5.06 -0.20 8.76
C LYS A 126 -3.97 -1.17 9.22
N ARG A 127 -3.15 -1.62 8.27
CA ARG A 127 -1.88 -2.32 8.53
C ARG A 127 -0.74 -1.46 7.99
N PRO A 128 -0.13 -0.59 8.81
CA PRO A 128 0.88 0.37 8.36
C PRO A 128 2.07 -0.25 7.61
N SER A 129 2.43 -1.49 7.96
CA SER A 129 3.54 -2.26 7.40
C SER A 129 3.10 -3.55 6.68
N GLY A 130 1.80 -3.77 6.51
CA GLY A 130 1.25 -5.04 6.03
C GLY A 130 1.30 -6.20 7.05
N VAL A 131 1.81 -5.96 8.26
CA VAL A 131 1.95 -6.97 9.33
C VAL A 131 0.71 -6.99 10.24
N ILE A 132 0.27 -8.19 10.64
CA ILE A 132 -0.78 -8.39 11.65
C ILE A 132 -0.38 -7.75 12.98
N SER A 133 -1.23 -6.84 13.48
CA SER A 133 -1.03 -6.19 14.78
C SER A 133 -1.46 -7.08 15.94
N ASP A 134 -2.70 -7.59 15.91
CA ASP A 134 -3.30 -8.45 16.93
C ASP A 134 -3.43 -9.89 16.44
N LEU A 135 -2.92 -10.83 17.22
CA LEU A 135 -2.95 -12.27 16.91
C LEU A 135 -4.29 -12.92 17.23
N TRP A 136 -5.04 -12.38 18.21
CA TRP A 136 -6.37 -12.88 18.58
C TRP A 136 -7.46 -12.30 17.68
N GLU A 137 -7.24 -11.07 17.18
CA GLU A 137 -8.14 -10.40 16.26
C GLU A 137 -7.40 -9.90 15.01
N PRO A 138 -6.95 -10.80 14.10
CA PRO A 138 -6.22 -10.41 12.89
C PRO A 138 -7.07 -9.55 11.93
N LEU A 139 -8.39 -9.61 12.06
CA LEU A 139 -9.37 -8.79 11.33
C LEU A 139 -10.06 -7.77 12.27
N ARG A 140 -9.31 -7.15 13.19
CA ARG A 140 -9.81 -6.07 14.05
C ARG A 140 -9.98 -4.76 13.27
N LYS A 141 -11.18 -4.18 13.30
CA LYS A 141 -11.44 -2.85 12.73
C LYS A 141 -10.81 -1.80 13.64
N HIS A 142 -10.14 -0.79 13.07
CA HIS A 142 -9.80 0.39 13.86
C HIS A 142 -11.08 1.21 14.00
N GLU A 143 -11.61 1.31 15.21
CA GLU A 143 -12.76 2.18 15.49
C GLU A 143 -12.32 3.64 15.27
N PRO A 144 -12.98 4.40 14.39
CA PRO A 144 -12.80 5.84 14.39
C PRO A 144 -13.45 6.40 15.66
N LEU A 145 -12.69 7.15 16.47
CA LEU A 145 -13.30 7.95 17.53
C LEU A 145 -14.41 8.80 16.91
N ASN A 146 -15.61 8.70 17.50
CA ASN A 146 -16.77 9.55 17.28
C ASN A 146 -17.64 9.26 16.04
N THR A 147 -18.71 8.47 16.22
CA THR A 147 -19.96 8.70 15.46
C THR A 147 -21.17 8.67 16.41
N PRO A 148 -21.83 9.81 16.67
CA PRO A 148 -23.05 9.84 17.47
C PRO A 148 -24.22 9.23 16.70
N SER A 149 -24.92 8.32 17.38
CA SER A 149 -26.16 7.67 16.96
C SER A 149 -27.23 8.69 16.59
N LYS A 150 -27.56 8.82 15.29
CA LYS A 150 -28.66 9.66 14.82
C LYS A 150 -30.00 9.01 15.13
N LYS A 151 -30.76 9.66 16.03
CA LYS A 151 -32.19 9.42 16.25
C LYS A 151 -33.00 9.86 15.03
N GLU A 152 -33.96 9.03 14.66
CA GLU A 152 -34.97 9.31 13.63
C GLU A 152 -36.04 10.25 14.21
N ASP A 153 -36.36 11.33 13.50
CA ASP A 153 -37.45 12.24 13.86
C ASP A 153 -38.66 12.03 12.93
N LYS A 154 -39.85 11.94 13.53
CA LYS A 154 -41.12 11.64 12.86
C LYS A 154 -41.91 12.90 12.54
N GLY A 155 -42.47 12.92 11.33
CA GLY A 155 -43.85 13.35 11.07
C GLY A 155 -44.08 14.81 10.67
N ALA A 156 -44.59 15.00 9.45
CA ALA A 156 -45.35 16.20 9.09
C ALA A 156 -46.55 15.84 8.20
N ALA A 157 -47.67 16.52 8.45
CA ALA A 157 -49.02 16.22 7.97
C ALA A 157 -49.28 16.58 6.49
N VAL A 158 -50.29 15.94 5.92
CA VAL A 158 -50.69 16.03 4.50
C VAL A 158 -51.85 17.03 4.32
N PRO A 159 -51.80 17.91 3.30
CA PRO A 159 -53.00 18.50 2.71
C PRO A 159 -53.23 18.02 1.26
N THR A 160 -54.50 17.94 0.90
CA THR A 160 -55.05 17.37 -0.34
C THR A 160 -55.29 18.42 -1.44
N GLY A 161 -55.21 17.98 -2.70
CA GLY A 161 -55.38 18.77 -3.94
C GLY A 161 -54.41 18.26 -5.01
N VAL A 162 -54.51 18.67 -6.28
CA VAL A 162 -53.75 18.16 -7.45
C VAL A 162 -52.21 18.03 -7.24
N ALA A 163 -51.65 18.78 -6.29
CA ALA A 163 -50.31 18.58 -5.74
C ALA A 163 -50.05 17.16 -5.20
N PHE A 164 -51.06 16.44 -4.71
CA PHE A 164 -51.01 15.07 -4.19
C PHE A 164 -50.72 14.04 -5.28
N GLN A 165 -51.15 14.25 -6.54
CA GLN A 165 -50.78 13.34 -7.63
C GLN A 165 -49.32 13.54 -8.06
N ARG A 166 -48.86 14.80 -8.12
CA ARG A 166 -47.43 15.12 -8.35
C ARG A 166 -46.56 14.69 -7.17
N LEU A 167 -47.05 14.84 -5.95
CA LEU A 167 -46.43 14.33 -4.72
C LEU A 167 -46.49 12.81 -4.69
N SER A 168 -47.53 12.16 -5.21
CA SER A 168 -47.64 10.69 -5.28
C SER A 168 -46.68 10.11 -6.33
N SER A 169 -46.56 10.74 -7.49
CA SER A 169 -45.54 10.37 -8.49
C SER A 169 -44.13 10.67 -7.98
N ALA A 170 -43.92 11.81 -7.30
CA ALA A 170 -42.66 12.16 -6.66
C ALA A 170 -42.37 11.25 -5.46
N LEU A 171 -43.38 10.80 -4.71
CA LEU A 171 -43.25 9.88 -3.59
C LEU A 171 -42.92 8.49 -4.10
N LYS A 172 -43.57 8.00 -5.17
CA LYS A 172 -43.23 6.74 -5.83
C LYS A 172 -41.82 6.78 -6.39
N GLN A 173 -41.45 7.84 -7.11
CA GLN A 173 -40.07 8.04 -7.59
C GLN A 173 -39.07 8.19 -6.44
N SER A 174 -39.45 8.83 -5.34
CA SER A 174 -38.63 8.95 -4.13
C SER A 174 -38.55 7.65 -3.35
N ALA A 175 -39.58 6.81 -3.40
CA ALA A 175 -39.62 5.51 -2.76
C ALA A 175 -38.73 4.53 -3.52
N THR A 176 -38.85 4.49 -4.86
CA THR A 176 -37.92 3.71 -5.70
C THR A 176 -36.49 4.21 -5.57
N HIS A 177 -36.27 5.53 -5.53
CA HIS A 177 -34.93 6.09 -5.30
C HIS A 177 -34.42 5.83 -3.87
N ARG A 178 -35.29 5.82 -2.86
CA ARG A 178 -34.95 5.50 -1.47
C ARG A 178 -34.63 4.02 -1.31
N GLU A 179 -35.39 3.15 -1.94
CA GLU A 179 -35.15 1.70 -2.01
C GLU A 179 -33.85 1.41 -2.76
N GLU A 180 -33.60 2.06 -3.89
CA GLU A 180 -32.34 1.96 -4.63
C GLU A 180 -31.17 2.46 -3.77
N MET A 181 -31.29 3.62 -3.13
CA MET A 181 -30.25 4.14 -2.22
C MET A 181 -30.05 3.23 -1.01
N GLU A 182 -31.10 2.63 -0.48
CA GLU A 182 -31.00 1.67 0.61
C GLU A 182 -30.30 0.39 0.17
N LEU A 183 -30.61 -0.12 -1.03
CA LEU A 183 -29.95 -1.28 -1.62
C LEU A 183 -28.47 -0.98 -1.88
N ARG A 184 -28.15 0.18 -2.48
CA ARG A 184 -26.76 0.66 -2.65
C ARG A 184 -26.03 0.76 -1.31
N ARG A 185 -26.69 1.26 -0.27
CA ARG A 185 -26.15 1.34 1.09
C ARG A 185 -25.92 -0.05 1.69
N LYS A 186 -26.84 -1.00 1.47
CA LYS A 186 -26.70 -2.39 1.94
C LYS A 186 -25.54 -3.08 1.24
N ILE A 187 -25.41 -2.94 -0.08
CA ILE A 187 -24.28 -3.50 -0.84
C ILE A 187 -22.97 -2.83 -0.43
N GLY A 188 -22.95 -1.51 -0.21
CA GLY A 188 -21.78 -0.80 0.30
C GLY A 188 -21.34 -1.23 1.71
N LYS A 189 -22.19 -1.92 2.48
CA LYS A 189 -21.83 -2.54 3.76
C LYS A 189 -21.28 -3.96 3.61
N GLN A 190 -21.43 -4.60 2.46
CA GLN A 190 -20.88 -5.93 2.22
C GLN A 190 -19.35 -5.86 2.21
N ASP A 191 -18.72 -6.97 2.58
CA ASP A 191 -17.27 -7.14 2.56
C ASP A 191 -16.88 -7.89 1.28
N LEU A 192 -16.16 -7.22 0.39
CA LEU A 192 -15.69 -7.78 -0.88
C LEU A 192 -14.58 -8.82 -0.67
N ARG A 193 -13.85 -8.76 0.45
CA ARG A 193 -12.66 -9.59 0.70
C ARG A 193 -12.96 -11.07 0.68
N ALA A 194 -14.11 -11.48 1.21
CA ALA A 194 -14.54 -12.87 1.17
C ALA A 194 -14.60 -13.42 -0.27
N LYS A 195 -15.16 -12.64 -1.21
CA LYS A 195 -15.27 -13.04 -2.62
C LYS A 195 -13.91 -13.05 -3.31
N VAL A 196 -13.07 -12.05 -3.02
CA VAL A 196 -11.69 -11.99 -3.53
C VAL A 196 -10.90 -13.21 -3.05
N THR A 197 -10.99 -13.56 -1.77
CA THR A 197 -10.33 -14.74 -1.21
C THR A 197 -10.72 -16.02 -1.95
N VAL A 198 -12.00 -16.23 -2.26
CA VAL A 198 -12.43 -17.42 -3.01
C VAL A 198 -11.71 -17.52 -4.36
N VAL A 199 -11.66 -16.42 -5.12
CA VAL A 199 -10.95 -16.40 -6.40
C VAL A 199 -9.46 -16.67 -6.21
N VAL A 200 -8.84 -16.05 -5.19
CA VAL A 200 -7.42 -16.23 -4.88
C VAL A 200 -7.10 -17.69 -4.54
N SER A 201 -7.94 -18.36 -3.76
CA SER A 201 -7.77 -19.78 -3.44
C SER A 201 -7.75 -20.65 -4.71
N CYS A 202 -8.65 -20.40 -5.66
CA CYS A 202 -8.65 -21.11 -6.95
C CYS A 202 -7.36 -20.87 -7.76
N LEU A 203 -6.74 -19.69 -7.65
CA LEU A 203 -5.50 -19.38 -8.35
C LEU A 203 -4.27 -20.01 -7.70
N VAL A 204 -4.26 -20.19 -6.37
CA VAL A 204 -3.10 -20.63 -5.59
C VAL A 204 -3.04 -22.16 -5.40
N GLU A 205 -4.16 -22.87 -5.42
CA GLU A 205 -4.27 -24.30 -5.05
C GLU A 205 -3.52 -25.32 -5.93
N GLU A 206 -2.95 -24.93 -7.08
CA GLU A 206 -2.32 -25.90 -8.00
C GLU A 206 -0.90 -26.36 -7.63
N VAL A 207 -0.36 -25.98 -6.47
CA VAL A 207 1.01 -26.35 -6.06
C VAL A 207 1.09 -27.65 -5.26
N SER A 208 -0.04 -28.26 -4.84
CA SER A 208 -0.01 -29.45 -3.97
C SER A 208 -0.28 -30.80 -4.66
N SER A 209 -0.40 -30.84 -5.99
CA SER A 209 -0.55 -32.09 -6.74
C SER A 209 0.75 -32.42 -7.47
N GLY A 210 1.52 -33.38 -6.94
CA GLY A 210 2.82 -33.76 -7.46
C GLY A 210 2.81 -34.14 -8.95
N ALA A 211 3.56 -33.40 -9.74
CA ALA A 211 4.30 -33.88 -10.90
C ALA A 211 5.34 -32.82 -11.23
N GLY A 212 6.61 -33.22 -11.32
CA GLY A 212 7.70 -32.34 -11.71
C GLY A 212 7.41 -31.75 -13.09
N VAL A 213 7.11 -30.45 -13.11
CA VAL A 213 7.17 -29.63 -14.31
C VAL A 213 8.02 -28.43 -13.95
N SER A 214 9.26 -28.46 -14.44
CA SER A 214 10.10 -27.28 -14.56
C SER A 214 9.42 -26.29 -15.50
N THR A 215 8.80 -25.25 -14.96
CA THR A 215 8.53 -24.01 -15.70
C THR A 215 9.06 -22.83 -14.91
N ALA A 216 10.30 -22.49 -15.23
CA ALA A 216 10.86 -21.17 -15.02
C ALA A 216 10.05 -20.14 -15.81
N THR A 217 8.89 -19.69 -15.30
CA THR A 217 8.23 -18.42 -15.64
C THR A 217 6.95 -18.25 -14.83
N THR A 218 7.05 -17.68 -13.63
CA THR A 218 5.95 -16.87 -13.09
C THR A 218 6.57 -15.88 -12.11
N HIS A 219 6.77 -14.64 -12.55
CA HIS A 219 7.29 -13.57 -11.72
C HIS A 219 6.59 -13.59 -10.35
N ALA A 220 7.33 -13.53 -9.25
CA ALA A 220 6.71 -13.41 -7.94
C ALA A 220 5.75 -12.20 -7.93
N PRO A 221 4.59 -12.26 -7.26
CA PRO A 221 3.78 -11.06 -7.01
C PRO A 221 4.66 -9.96 -6.44
N ASP A 222 4.35 -8.70 -6.78
CA ASP A 222 5.09 -7.55 -6.27
C ASP A 222 5.29 -7.69 -4.76
N PRO A 223 6.53 -7.54 -4.23
CA PRO A 223 6.85 -7.79 -2.82
C PRO A 223 5.94 -7.03 -1.84
N LEU A 224 5.37 -5.91 -2.28
CA LEU A 224 4.44 -5.07 -1.51
C LEU A 224 3.05 -5.69 -1.37
N LEU A 225 2.60 -6.52 -2.31
CA LEU A 225 1.27 -7.16 -2.32
C LEU A 225 1.27 -8.54 -1.65
N VAL A 226 2.44 -9.12 -1.41
CA VAL A 226 2.58 -10.43 -0.75
C VAL A 226 1.95 -10.46 0.66
N PRO A 227 2.09 -9.42 1.51
CA PRO A 227 1.41 -9.39 2.81
C PRO A 227 -0.12 -9.43 2.69
N ALA A 228 -0.70 -8.75 1.70
CA ALA A 228 -2.14 -8.80 1.42
C ALA A 228 -2.56 -10.19 0.91
N LEU A 229 -1.73 -10.83 0.09
CA LEU A 229 -1.96 -12.21 -0.38
C LEU A 229 -2.01 -13.21 0.77
N LEU A 230 -1.10 -13.10 1.74
CA LEU A 230 -1.11 -13.95 2.94
C LEU A 230 -2.39 -13.73 3.77
N MET A 231 -2.85 -12.48 3.89
CA MET A 231 -4.12 -12.19 4.56
C MET A 231 -5.31 -12.79 3.80
N ALA A 232 -5.34 -12.66 2.48
CA ALA A 232 -6.40 -13.20 1.65
C ALA A 232 -6.47 -14.73 1.74
N GLN A 233 -5.33 -15.43 1.73
CA GLN A 233 -5.24 -16.89 1.86
C GLN A 233 -5.79 -17.42 3.19
N HIS A 234 -5.58 -16.68 4.29
CA HIS A 234 -6.04 -17.06 5.63
C HIS A 234 -7.34 -16.35 6.07
N TYR A 235 -7.98 -15.60 5.18
CA TYR A 235 -9.13 -14.76 5.52
C TYR A 235 -10.32 -15.57 6.04
N ILE A 236 -10.60 -16.75 5.45
CA ILE A 236 -11.72 -17.61 5.89
C ILE A 236 -11.49 -18.13 7.31
N GLN A 237 -10.26 -18.56 7.62
CA GLN A 237 -9.88 -19.01 8.97
C GLN A 237 -10.00 -17.87 9.98
N PHE A 238 -9.50 -16.67 9.63
CA PHE A 238 -9.60 -15.49 10.49
C PHE A 238 -11.05 -15.04 10.71
N ARG A 239 -11.90 -15.14 9.68
CA ARG A 239 -13.33 -14.85 9.78
C ARG A 239 -14.04 -15.85 10.69
N ALA A 240 -13.70 -17.13 10.58
CA ALA A 240 -14.22 -18.15 11.49
C ALA A 240 -13.79 -17.88 12.94
N GLY A 241 -12.54 -17.49 13.17
CA GLY A 241 -12.05 -17.09 14.50
C GLY A 241 -12.77 -15.88 15.08
N GLN A 242 -13.05 -14.86 14.27
CA GLN A 242 -13.84 -13.71 14.69
C GLN A 242 -15.26 -14.13 15.14
N ASN A 243 -15.89 -15.06 14.42
CA ASN A 243 -17.20 -15.59 14.82
C ASN A 243 -17.10 -16.35 16.15
N TRP A 244 -16.06 -17.17 16.35
CA TRP A 244 -15.84 -17.86 17.63
C TRP A 244 -15.57 -16.89 18.79
N MET A 245 -14.81 -15.82 18.56
CA MET A 245 -14.61 -14.75 19.55
C MET A 245 -15.92 -14.04 19.86
N GLN A 246 -16.77 -13.79 18.86
CA GLN A 246 -18.09 -13.21 19.07
C GLN A 246 -18.97 -14.13 19.94
N VAL A 247 -19.02 -15.43 19.64
CA VAL A 247 -19.75 -16.41 20.46
C VAL A 247 -19.24 -16.41 21.90
N ARG A 248 -17.91 -16.40 22.11
CA ARG A 248 -17.31 -16.29 23.44
C ARG A 248 -17.80 -15.04 24.20
N ASN A 249 -17.77 -13.90 23.53
CA ASN A 249 -18.14 -12.62 24.13
C ASN A 249 -19.64 -12.54 24.42
N GLU A 250 -20.49 -13.07 23.53
CA GLU A 250 -21.95 -13.14 23.73
C GLU A 250 -22.30 -14.03 24.93
N LEU A 251 -21.70 -15.23 25.02
CA LEU A 251 -21.90 -16.12 26.17
C LEU A 251 -21.49 -15.46 27.50
N GLN A 252 -20.38 -14.71 27.49
CA GLN A 252 -19.92 -13.97 28.66
C GLN A 252 -20.86 -12.81 29.03
N ASN A 253 -21.34 -12.05 28.04
CA ASN A 253 -22.27 -10.94 28.24
C ASN A 253 -23.62 -11.41 28.79
N ASP A 254 -24.10 -12.56 28.32
CA ASP A 254 -25.34 -13.18 28.79
C ASP A 254 -25.16 -13.93 30.12
N GLY A 255 -23.94 -13.96 30.67
CA GLY A 255 -23.61 -14.66 31.92
C GLY A 255 -23.71 -16.18 31.81
N VAL A 256 -23.75 -16.73 30.60
CA VAL A 256 -23.86 -18.16 30.33
C VAL A 256 -22.48 -18.78 30.47
N LYS A 257 -22.32 -19.70 31.42
CA LYS A 257 -21.11 -20.51 31.57
C LYS A 257 -21.23 -21.76 30.68
N PRO A 258 -20.40 -21.92 29.64
CA PRO A 258 -20.40 -23.13 28.83
C PRO A 258 -20.06 -24.35 29.67
N ILE A 259 -20.54 -25.53 29.25
CA ILE A 259 -20.06 -26.79 29.82
C ILE A 259 -18.58 -26.98 29.50
N ALA A 260 -17.87 -27.78 30.30
CA ALA A 260 -16.42 -27.97 30.15
C ALA A 260 -16.02 -28.41 28.72
N ALA A 261 -16.80 -29.30 28.10
CA ALA A 261 -16.57 -29.74 26.73
C ALA A 261 -16.62 -28.58 25.72
N ASP A 262 -17.64 -27.72 25.83
CA ASP A 262 -17.83 -26.56 24.95
C ASP A 262 -16.76 -25.50 25.19
N SER A 263 -16.33 -25.28 26.45
CA SER A 263 -15.24 -24.35 26.74
C SER A 263 -13.91 -24.81 26.13
N VAL A 264 -13.62 -26.11 26.21
CA VAL A 264 -12.40 -26.68 25.60
C VAL A 264 -12.48 -26.60 24.09
N PHE A 265 -13.64 -26.90 23.50
CA PHE A 265 -13.85 -26.80 22.07
C PHE A 265 -13.66 -25.36 21.56
N LEU A 266 -14.25 -24.39 22.26
CA LEU A 266 -14.13 -22.97 21.94
C LEU A 266 -12.67 -22.52 21.98
N GLU A 267 -11.94 -22.82 23.07
CA GLU A 267 -10.52 -22.46 23.18
C GLU A 267 -9.67 -23.16 22.11
N THR A 268 -9.96 -24.42 21.78
CA THR A 268 -9.27 -25.15 20.71
C THR A 268 -9.43 -24.44 19.35
N LYS A 269 -10.63 -23.95 19.04
CA LYS A 269 -10.89 -23.21 17.79
C LYS A 269 -10.18 -21.86 17.78
N LEU A 270 -10.17 -21.15 18.91
CA LEU A 270 -9.48 -19.87 19.03
C LEU A 270 -7.96 -20.03 18.95
N GLU A 271 -7.40 -21.06 19.59
CA GLU A 271 -5.98 -21.38 19.55
C GLU A 271 -5.52 -21.75 18.13
N ALA A 272 -6.31 -22.51 17.38
CA ALA A 272 -6.00 -22.80 15.98
C ALA A 272 -5.85 -21.52 15.14
N VAL A 273 -6.78 -20.58 15.30
CA VAL A 273 -6.74 -19.28 14.60
C VAL A 273 -5.56 -18.43 15.07
N PHE A 274 -5.25 -18.44 16.36
CA PHE A 274 -4.09 -17.73 16.91
C PHE A 274 -2.77 -18.26 16.33
N ASN A 275 -2.64 -19.58 16.23
CA ASN A 275 -1.46 -20.23 15.65
C ASN A 275 -1.31 -19.89 14.16
N ASP A 276 -2.42 -19.87 13.41
CA ASP A 276 -2.43 -19.41 12.02
C ASP A 276 -2.02 -17.94 11.90
N ALA A 277 -2.57 -17.07 12.75
CA ALA A 277 -2.23 -15.64 12.76
C ALA A 277 -0.75 -15.42 13.11
N ARG A 278 -0.20 -16.21 14.04
CA ARG A 278 1.22 -16.19 14.41
C ARG A 278 2.11 -16.59 13.23
N MET A 279 1.77 -17.65 12.52
CA MET A 279 2.48 -18.08 11.32
C MET A 279 2.44 -16.98 10.24
N VAL A 280 1.26 -16.42 9.95
CA VAL A 280 1.11 -15.37 8.95
C VAL A 280 1.92 -14.13 9.33
N LYS A 281 1.86 -13.71 10.59
CA LYS A 281 2.65 -12.58 11.10
C LYS A 281 4.14 -12.82 10.93
N SER A 282 4.63 -14.03 11.22
CA SER A 282 6.05 -14.40 11.04
C SER A 282 6.48 -14.23 9.58
N LYS A 283 5.68 -14.74 8.63
CA LYS A 283 5.94 -14.59 7.19
C LYS A 283 5.90 -13.13 6.75
N GLN A 284 4.94 -12.35 7.25
CA GLN A 284 4.84 -10.92 6.95
C GLN A 284 6.03 -10.13 7.49
N MET A 285 6.53 -10.47 8.68
CA MET A 285 7.72 -9.84 9.25
C MET A 285 8.97 -10.12 8.41
N GLU A 286 9.18 -11.37 8.00
CA GLU A 286 10.29 -11.75 7.12
C GLU A 286 10.23 -10.97 5.78
N LEU A 287 9.05 -10.88 5.18
CA LEU A 287 8.85 -10.11 3.95
C LEU A 287 9.10 -8.61 4.16
N HIS A 288 8.61 -8.06 5.27
CA HIS A 288 8.82 -6.66 5.60
C HIS A 288 10.31 -6.35 5.78
N GLU A 289 11.06 -7.22 6.44
CA GLU A 289 12.50 -7.10 6.59
C GLU A 289 13.21 -7.11 5.23
N VAL A 290 12.85 -8.06 4.34
CA VAL A 290 13.41 -8.13 2.99
C VAL A 290 13.12 -6.85 2.18
N VAL A 291 11.90 -6.32 2.26
CA VAL A 291 11.52 -5.08 1.57
C VAL A 291 12.28 -3.88 2.14
N THR A 292 12.36 -3.79 3.47
CA THR A 292 13.05 -2.70 4.17
C THR A 292 14.54 -2.69 3.85
N ASN A 293 15.21 -3.84 3.92
CA ASN A 293 16.63 -3.96 3.59
C ASN A 293 16.91 -3.63 2.13
N LYS A 294 16.00 -3.99 1.21
CA LYS A 294 16.12 -3.57 -0.19
C LYS A 294 15.94 -2.07 -0.38
N SER A 295 15.05 -1.43 0.39
CA SER A 295 14.90 0.03 0.32
C SER A 295 16.09 0.77 0.92
N THR A 296 16.64 0.31 2.04
CA THR A 296 17.82 0.94 2.65
C THR A 296 19.03 0.82 1.75
N LEU A 297 19.26 -0.35 1.13
CA LEU A 297 20.35 -0.52 0.15
C LEU A 297 20.20 0.41 -1.06
N LYS A 298 18.97 0.62 -1.56
CA LYS A 298 18.73 1.57 -2.65
C LYS A 298 18.95 3.01 -2.23
N GLU A 299 18.57 3.35 -1.00
CA GLU A 299 18.78 4.66 -0.41
C GLU A 299 20.27 4.95 -0.19
N GLU A 300 21.04 3.99 0.31
CA GLU A 300 22.50 4.07 0.43
C GLU A 300 23.17 4.26 -0.93
N GLN A 301 22.79 3.46 -1.94
CA GLN A 301 23.30 3.62 -3.31
C GLN A 301 22.97 5.00 -3.91
N PHE A 302 21.78 5.52 -3.61
CA PHE A 302 21.38 6.86 -4.03
C PHE A 302 22.23 7.93 -3.33
N PHE A 303 22.43 7.85 -2.02
CA PHE A 303 23.25 8.79 -1.27
C PHE A 303 24.72 8.75 -1.69
N ASP A 304 25.27 7.57 -1.95
CA ASP A 304 26.64 7.43 -2.49
C ASP A 304 26.76 8.14 -3.85
N THR A 305 25.76 8.01 -4.71
CA THR A 305 25.73 8.70 -6.01
C THR A 305 25.68 10.22 -5.84
N VAL A 306 24.83 10.72 -4.94
CA VAL A 306 24.71 12.16 -4.63
C VAL A 306 26.00 12.70 -4.03
N LEU A 307 26.64 11.94 -3.15
CA LEU A 307 27.91 12.32 -2.52
C LEU A 307 29.03 12.43 -3.56
N VAL A 308 29.16 11.42 -4.43
CA VAL A 308 30.13 11.44 -5.54
C VAL A 308 29.89 12.63 -6.46
N GLN A 309 28.63 12.92 -6.79
CA GLN A 309 28.29 14.09 -7.62
C GLN A 309 28.70 15.40 -6.93
N ARG A 310 28.41 15.57 -5.64
CA ARG A 310 28.78 16.76 -4.87
C ARG A 310 30.29 16.94 -4.76
N ASP A 311 31.03 15.85 -4.57
CA ASP A 311 32.49 15.86 -4.55
C ASP A 311 33.08 16.28 -5.91
N MET A 312 32.48 15.83 -7.02
CA MET A 312 32.87 16.26 -8.36
C MET A 312 32.61 17.75 -8.59
N GLU A 313 31.43 18.25 -8.21
CA GLU A 313 31.07 19.68 -8.30
C GLU A 313 32.01 20.55 -7.47
N ALA A 314 32.30 20.18 -6.21
CA ALA A 314 33.23 20.89 -5.35
C ALA A 314 34.67 20.89 -5.92
N LYS A 315 35.11 19.78 -6.53
CA LYS A 315 36.41 19.72 -7.25
C LYS A 315 36.44 20.64 -8.48
N LEU A 316 35.32 20.76 -9.21
CA LEU A 316 35.22 21.69 -10.34
C LEU A 316 35.20 23.14 -9.87
N GLU A 317 34.50 23.47 -8.80
CA GLU A 317 34.45 24.81 -8.21
C GLU A 317 35.80 25.24 -7.63
N SER A 318 36.48 24.35 -6.90
CA SER A 318 37.85 24.58 -6.40
C SER A 318 38.86 24.76 -7.55
N ARG A 319 38.76 23.98 -8.63
CA ARG A 319 39.56 24.18 -9.84
C ARG A 319 39.23 25.51 -10.53
N ALA A 320 37.96 25.86 -10.64
CA ALA A 320 37.52 27.11 -11.25
C ALA A 320 37.96 28.34 -10.44
N THR A 321 37.90 28.28 -9.11
CA THR A 321 38.41 29.33 -8.23
C THR A 321 39.93 29.42 -8.26
N ALA A 322 40.65 28.30 -8.34
CA ALA A 322 42.11 28.29 -8.51
C ALA A 322 42.55 28.86 -9.87
N ASN A 323 41.79 28.62 -10.93
CA ASN A 323 42.08 29.10 -12.29
C ASN A 323 41.61 30.54 -12.56
N LYS A 324 40.87 31.18 -11.66
CA LYS A 324 40.50 32.60 -11.81
C LYS A 324 41.76 33.46 -11.66
N PRO A 325 42.09 34.32 -12.64
CA PRO A 325 43.25 35.19 -12.53
C PRO A 325 43.08 36.12 -11.33
N LYS A 326 44.03 36.06 -10.37
CA LYS A 326 44.03 36.95 -9.20
C LYS A 326 44.00 38.41 -9.63
N SER A 327 43.16 39.21 -8.98
CA SER A 327 43.05 40.65 -9.23
C SER A 327 44.42 41.35 -9.09
N LEU A 328 44.66 42.37 -9.92
CA LEU A 328 45.90 43.16 -9.91
C LEU A 328 46.24 43.71 -8.51
N GLN A 329 45.22 44.02 -7.70
CA GLN A 329 45.39 44.56 -6.35
C GLN A 329 45.92 43.51 -5.36
N GLN A 330 45.37 42.29 -5.40
CA GLN A 330 45.84 41.15 -4.60
C GLN A 330 47.27 40.76 -5.00
N ARG A 331 47.63 40.85 -6.30
CA ARG A 331 49.01 40.65 -6.77
C ARG A 331 49.98 41.72 -6.23
N LYS A 332 49.55 42.98 -6.13
CA LYS A 332 50.36 44.07 -5.55
C LYS A 332 50.58 43.85 -4.06
N GLU A 333 49.55 43.45 -3.32
CA GLU A 333 49.62 43.16 -1.89
C GLU A 333 50.50 41.93 -1.59
N GLU A 334 50.36 40.84 -2.35
CA GLU A 334 51.24 39.66 -2.22
C GLU A 334 52.70 40.01 -2.54
N LYS A 335 52.96 40.85 -3.56
CA LYS A 335 54.32 41.30 -3.89
C LYS A 335 54.89 42.21 -2.79
N ALA A 336 54.07 43.08 -2.19
CA ALA A 336 54.46 43.93 -1.08
C ALA A 336 54.73 43.10 0.19
N ALA A 337 53.88 42.11 0.49
CA ALA A 337 54.07 41.18 1.60
C ALA A 337 55.33 40.32 1.41
N LYS A 338 55.58 39.80 0.21
CA LYS A 338 56.80 39.06 -0.11
C LYS A 338 58.05 39.95 -0.03
N LYS A 339 57.96 41.20 -0.47
CA LYS A 339 59.03 42.20 -0.29
C LYS A 339 59.29 42.48 1.20
N LYS A 340 58.23 42.58 2.02
CA LYS A 340 58.35 42.75 3.48
C LYS A 340 58.98 41.54 4.15
N MET A 341 58.63 40.32 3.75
CA MET A 341 59.28 39.10 4.24
C MET A 341 60.75 39.02 3.84
N LEU A 342 61.09 39.35 2.60
CA LEU A 342 62.48 39.39 2.14
C LEU A 342 63.29 40.47 2.88
N ALA A 343 62.69 41.63 3.15
CA ALA A 343 63.33 42.69 3.94
C ALA A 343 63.52 42.28 5.41
N ALA A 344 62.54 41.60 6.02
CA ALA A 344 62.68 41.04 7.37
C ALA A 344 63.79 39.97 7.43
N SER A 345 63.89 39.13 6.39
CA SER A 345 64.93 38.12 6.27
C SER A 345 66.33 38.72 6.07
N SER A 346 66.46 39.83 5.32
CA SER A 346 67.75 40.50 5.15
C SER A 346 68.21 41.22 6.42
N VAL A 347 67.28 41.78 7.20
CA VAL A 347 67.59 42.45 8.48
C VAL A 347 68.02 41.44 9.54
N SER A 348 67.40 40.25 9.60
CA SER A 348 67.85 39.17 10.49
C SER A 348 69.28 38.73 10.18
N SER A 349 69.65 38.63 8.89
CA SER A 349 71.02 38.26 8.48
C SER A 349 72.08 39.35 8.72
N ALA A 350 71.65 40.59 8.95
CA ALA A 350 72.55 41.69 9.30
C ALA A 350 72.80 41.75 10.81
N ILE A 351 71.77 41.48 11.63
CA ILE A 351 71.86 41.42 13.10
C ILE A 351 72.72 40.22 13.55
N GLU A 352 72.65 39.09 12.84
CA GLU A 352 73.52 37.93 13.13
C GLU A 352 75.02 38.18 12.86
N ARG A 353 75.36 39.06 11.89
CA ARG A 353 76.75 39.43 11.62
C ARG A 353 77.33 40.37 12.67
N ASP A 354 76.53 41.32 13.17
CA ASP A 354 76.97 42.27 14.21
C ASP A 354 77.17 41.59 15.58
N ASN A 355 76.33 40.60 15.90
CA ASN A 355 76.49 39.81 17.13
C ASN A 355 77.68 38.85 17.08
N ALA A 356 78.05 38.32 15.90
CA ALA A 356 79.26 37.50 15.75
C ALA A 356 80.54 38.33 15.97
N MET A 357 80.56 39.58 15.49
CA MET A 357 81.70 40.49 15.67
C MET A 357 81.90 40.94 17.13
N THR A 358 80.81 41.01 17.91
CA THR A 358 80.85 41.42 19.33
C THR A 358 81.29 40.28 20.27
N ILE A 359 81.07 39.02 19.89
CA ILE A 359 81.44 37.84 20.70
C ILE A 359 82.94 37.52 20.59
N GLU A 360 83.58 37.75 19.45
CA GLU A 360 85.05 37.55 19.31
C GLU A 360 85.88 38.53 20.15
N SER A 361 85.38 39.74 20.41
CA SER A 361 86.07 40.73 21.24
C SER A 361 86.02 40.44 22.76
N ARG A 362 85.21 39.47 23.22
CA ARG A 362 85.03 39.19 24.66
C ARG A 362 85.70 37.91 25.15
N SER A 363 86.39 37.19 24.25
CA SER A 363 87.02 35.88 24.53
C SER A 363 88.54 35.92 24.75
N THR A 364 89.20 37.09 24.74
CA THR A 364 90.67 37.20 24.86
C THR A 364 91.15 37.98 26.09
N HIS A 365 90.34 38.04 27.14
CA HIS A 365 90.78 38.45 28.49
C HIS A 365 90.46 37.34 29.50
N GLU A 366 91.24 36.27 29.43
CA GLU A 366 91.67 35.41 30.56
C GLU A 366 93.04 34.81 30.24
#